data_AF-A0A8R1EBG3-F1
#
_entry.id   AF-A0A8R1EBG3-F1
#
_cell.length_a   1.000
_cell.length_b   1.000
_cell.length_c   1.000
_cell.angle_alpha   90.00
_cell.angle_beta   90.00
_cell.angle_gamma   90.00
#
_symmetry.space_group_name_H-M   'P 1'
#
loop_
_entity.id
_entity.type
_entity.pdbx_description
1 polymer ?
#
loop_
_entity_poly.entity_id
_entity_poly.type
_entity_poly.pdbx_seq_one_letter_code
_entity_poly.pdbx_strand_id
1 'polypeptide(L)'
;MAECGAQCALSIITVGFVWGATNPFLRRGATKQEDLERKKEDERLLEIVGRFLKSFLDWRFSVPFVINQSGSILFNALVVNFPVTIVVPCVNVIQLIATILVGRALGEKIDKSSARQTIGMLLASTAIIGMLCVD
;
A
#
# COMPACT_ATOMS: atom_id res chain seq x y z
N MET A 1 19.26 7.29 22.15
CA MET A 1 18.05 7.63 21.37
C MET A 1 18.56 8.28 20.10
N ALA A 2 18.45 7.60 18.95
CA ALA A 2 18.92 8.18 17.69
C ALA A 2 18.09 9.44 17.43
N GLU A 3 18.76 10.59 17.35
CA GLU A 3 18.09 11.82 16.90
C GLU A 3 17.44 11.52 15.55
N CYS A 4 16.17 11.92 15.41
CA CYS A 4 15.43 11.82 14.15
C CYS A 4 16.05 12.82 13.15
N GLY A 5 17.25 12.51 12.65
CA GLY A 5 17.95 13.31 11.67
C GLY A 5 17.40 13.10 10.27
N ALA A 6 18.02 13.75 9.27
CA ALA A 6 17.63 13.65 7.87
C ALA A 6 17.56 12.20 7.36
N GLN A 7 18.40 11.29 7.89
CA GLN A 7 18.40 9.87 7.54
C GLN A 7 17.11 9.15 7.97
N CYS A 8 16.58 9.46 9.16
CA CYS A 8 15.32 8.91 9.64
C CYS A 8 14.17 9.36 8.74
N ALA A 9 14.07 10.66 8.47
CA ALA A 9 13.05 11.21 7.59
C ALA A 9 13.10 10.61 6.18
N LEU A 10 14.29 10.49 5.59
CA LEU A 10 14.49 9.84 4.30
C LEU A 10 14.03 8.38 4.31
N SER A 11 14.40 7.62 5.35
CA SER A 11 14.00 6.22 5.46
C SER A 11 12.49 6.03 5.60
N ILE A 12 11.82 6.87 6.38
CA ILE A 12 10.35 6.91 6.52
C ILE A 12 9.70 7.23 5.17
N ILE A 13 10.22 8.23 4.45
CA ILE A 13 9.70 8.62 3.12
C ILE A 13 9.88 7.49 2.12
N THR A 14 11.07 6.88 2.05
CA THR A 14 11.35 5.80 1.11
C THR A 14 10.47 4.59 1.39
N VAL A 15 10.39 4.13 2.65
CA VAL A 15 9.58 2.95 3.00
C VAL A 15 8.10 3.23 2.78
N GLY A 16 7.60 4.38 3.23
CA GLY A 16 6.20 4.76 3.00
C GLY A 16 5.87 4.86 1.52
N PHE A 17 6.75 5.44 0.71
CA PHE A 17 6.52 5.58 -0.72
C PHE A 17 6.55 4.24 -1.44
N VAL A 18 7.60 3.43 -1.23
CA VAL A 18 7.74 2.12 -1.88
C VAL A 18 6.56 1.22 -1.53
N TRP A 19 6.17 1.21 -0.25
CA TRP A 19 5.08 0.36 0.22
C TRP A 19 3.70 0.87 -0.23
N GLY A 20 3.50 2.19 -0.32
CA GLY A 20 2.25 2.75 -0.83
C GLY A 20 2.12 2.61 -2.35
N ALA A 21 3.23 2.80 -3.08
CA ALA A 21 3.27 2.74 -4.54
C ALA A 21 2.88 1.37 -5.09
N THR A 22 3.10 0.28 -4.34
CA THR A 22 2.73 -1.08 -4.76
C THR A 22 1.22 -1.34 -4.76
N ASN A 23 0.46 -0.64 -3.92
CA ASN A 23 -0.97 -0.91 -3.72
C ASN A 23 -1.81 -0.74 -5.01
N PRO A 24 -1.64 0.33 -5.81
CA PRO A 24 -2.35 0.48 -7.08
C PRO A 24 -1.99 -0.59 -8.12
N PHE A 25 -0.73 -1.04 -8.16
CA PHE A 25 -0.34 -2.12 -9.08
C PHE A 25 -1.03 -3.44 -8.70
N LEU A 26 -1.13 -3.75 -7.41
CA LEU A 26 -1.87 -4.92 -6.91
C LEU A 26 -3.36 -4.84 -7.27
N ARG A 27 -4.00 -3.68 -7.09
CA ARG A 27 -5.41 -3.46 -7.47
C ARG A 27 -5.64 -3.71 -8.96
N ARG A 28 -4.77 -3.17 -9.81
CA ARG A 28 -4.86 -3.38 -11.26
C ARG A 28 -4.66 -4.84 -11.66
N GLY A 29 -3.79 -5.56 -10.97
CA GLY A 29 -3.62 -7.01 -11.13
C GLY A 29 -4.88 -7.78 -10.73
N ALA A 30 -5.47 -7.43 -9.59
CA ALA A 30 -6.68 -8.07 -9.06
C ALA A 30 -7.90 -7.88 -9.98
N THR A 31 -8.17 -6.66 -10.48
CA THR A 31 -9.28 -6.41 -11.42
C THR A 31 -9.15 -7.25 -12.70
N LYS A 32 -7.93 -7.38 -13.23
CA LYS A 32 -7.68 -8.21 -14.40
C LYS A 32 -7.96 -9.69 -14.13
N GLN A 33 -7.75 -10.15 -12.90
CA GLN A 33 -8.05 -11.52 -12.48
C GLN A 33 -9.56 -11.73 -12.28
N GLU A 34 -10.27 -10.79 -11.65
CA GLU A 34 -11.74 -10.84 -11.49
C GLU A 34 -12.47 -10.89 -12.84
N ASP A 35 -12.01 -10.12 -13.84
CA ASP A 35 -12.56 -10.16 -15.20
C ASP A 35 -12.38 -11.53 -15.89
N LEU A 36 -11.28 -12.23 -15.57
CA LEU A 36 -11.00 -13.58 -16.07
C LEU A 36 -11.79 -14.65 -15.32
N GLU A 37 -12.09 -14.43 -14.03
CA GLU A 37 -12.89 -15.32 -13.19
C GLU A 37 -14.39 -15.20 -13.53
N ARG A 38 -14.93 -14.00 -13.73
CA ARG A 38 -16.33 -13.80 -14.19
C ARG A 38 -16.64 -14.49 -15.52
N LYS A 39 -15.66 -14.63 -16.40
CA LYS A 39 -15.84 -15.29 -17.70
C LYS A 39 -15.92 -16.82 -17.60
N LYS A 40 -15.61 -17.40 -16.44
CA LYS A 40 -15.57 -18.84 -16.24
C LYS A 40 -16.15 -19.19 -14.87
N GLU A 41 -17.47 -19.14 -14.76
CA GLU A 41 -18.19 -19.47 -13.53
C GLU A 41 -18.15 -20.97 -13.16
N ASP A 42 -17.76 -21.87 -14.08
CA ASP A 42 -17.74 -23.33 -13.89
C ASP A 42 -16.31 -23.93 -13.77
N GLU A 43 -15.43 -23.35 -12.94
CA GLU A 43 -14.08 -23.92 -12.75
C GLU A 43 -13.90 -24.70 -11.44
N ARG A 44 -13.20 -25.84 -11.55
CA ARG A 44 -12.89 -26.74 -10.44
C ARG A 44 -11.81 -26.11 -9.55
N LEU A 45 -11.77 -26.44 -8.25
CA LEU A 45 -10.76 -25.94 -7.30
C LEU A 45 -9.29 -26.08 -7.79
N LEU A 46 -8.99 -27.13 -8.57
CA LEU A 46 -7.68 -27.34 -9.19
C LEU A 46 -7.31 -26.26 -10.22
N GLU A 47 -8.28 -25.74 -10.97
CA GLU A 47 -8.07 -24.66 -11.94
C GLU A 47 -7.90 -23.31 -11.24
N ILE A 48 -8.61 -23.09 -10.13
CA ILE A 48 -8.41 -21.93 -9.25
C ILE A 48 -6.97 -21.93 -8.71
N VAL A 49 -6.50 -23.06 -8.18
CA VAL A 49 -5.11 -23.20 -7.67
C VAL A 49 -4.09 -23.02 -8.81
N GLY A 50 -4.31 -23.64 -9.97
CA GLY A 50 -3.41 -23.50 -11.12
C GLY A 50 -3.34 -22.07 -11.67
N ARG A 51 -4.46 -21.34 -11.64
CA ARG A 51 -4.54 -19.93 -12.06
C ARG A 51 -3.90 -19.00 -11.04
N PHE A 52 -4.07 -19.27 -9.75
CA PHE A 52 -3.41 -18.55 -8.67
C PHE A 52 -1.88 -18.71 -8.77
N LEU A 53 -1.39 -19.94 -8.98
CA LEU A 53 0.03 -20.21 -9.23
C LEU A 53 0.54 -19.51 -10.49
N LYS A 54 -0.26 -19.47 -11.55
CA LYS A 54 0.07 -18.76 -12.79
C LYS A 54 0.11 -17.23 -12.60
N SER A 55 -0.75 -16.68 -11.73
CA SER A 55 -0.74 -15.27 -11.33
C SER A 55 0.51 -14.93 -10.50
N PHE A 56 0.92 -15.84 -9.61
CA PHE A 56 2.21 -15.76 -8.91
C PHE A 56 3.42 -15.86 -9.84
N LEU A 57 3.28 -16.54 -10.98
CA LEU A 57 4.29 -16.65 -12.02
C LEU A 57 4.28 -15.45 -12.99
N ASP A 58 3.20 -14.66 -13.01
CA ASP A 58 3.16 -13.41 -13.76
C ASP A 58 3.98 -12.35 -13.02
N TRP A 59 5.13 -12.01 -13.60
CA TRP A 59 6.02 -10.96 -13.13
C TRP A 59 5.29 -9.65 -12.80
N ARG A 60 4.21 -9.33 -13.53
CA ARG A 60 3.45 -8.08 -13.33
C ARG A 60 2.67 -8.03 -12.02
N PHE A 61 2.37 -9.17 -11.41
CA PHE A 61 1.70 -9.28 -10.11
C PHE A 61 2.69 -9.69 -9.01
N SER A 62 3.55 -10.65 -9.30
CA SER A 62 4.54 -11.17 -8.35
C SER A 62 5.51 -10.09 -7.86
N VAL A 63 5.96 -9.19 -8.73
CA VAL A 63 6.87 -8.10 -8.34
C VAL A 63 6.22 -7.10 -7.39
N PRO A 64 5.06 -6.49 -7.71
CA PRO A 64 4.36 -5.64 -6.74
C PRO A 64 4.05 -6.35 -5.43
N PHE A 65 3.71 -7.64 -5.47
CA PHE A 65 3.41 -8.45 -4.28
C PHE A 65 4.64 -8.64 -3.39
N VAL A 66 5.78 -9.03 -3.98
CA VAL A 66 7.05 -9.18 -3.25
C VAL A 66 7.51 -7.85 -2.67
N ILE A 67 7.41 -6.76 -3.43
CA ILE A 67 7.77 -5.42 -2.93
C ILE A 67 6.83 -5.01 -1.78
N ASN A 68 5.51 -5.24 -1.91
CA ASN A 68 4.56 -4.95 -0.84
C ASN A 68 4.87 -5.73 0.45
N GLN A 69 5.23 -7.02 0.32
CA GLN A 69 5.60 -7.84 1.47
C GLN A 69 6.94 -7.42 2.08
N SER A 70 7.88 -6.98 1.24
CA SER A 70 9.14 -6.38 1.71
C SER A 70 8.90 -5.07 2.46
N GLY A 71 7.85 -4.32 2.11
CA GLY A 71 7.44 -3.11 2.81
C GLY A 71 7.16 -3.36 4.30
N SER A 72 6.55 -4.49 4.65
CA SER A 72 6.34 -4.87 6.06
C SER A 72 7.65 -5.16 6.81
N ILE A 73 8.65 -5.76 6.14
CA ILE A 73 9.97 -6.02 6.73
C ILE A 73 10.71 -4.70 6.97
N LEU A 74 10.71 -3.81 5.97
CA LEU A 74 11.33 -2.49 6.05
C LEU A 74 10.67 -1.61 7.13
N PHE A 75 9.35 -1.67 7.25
CA PHE A 75 8.61 -0.99 8.30
C PHE A 75 8.96 -1.52 9.69
N ASN A 76 9.05 -2.85 9.85
CA ASN A 76 9.48 -3.44 11.12
C ASN A 76 10.90 -2.97 11.49
N ALA A 77 11.82 -2.96 10.53
CA ALA A 77 13.17 -2.43 10.73
C ALA A 77 13.15 -0.96 11.18
N LEU A 78 12.28 -0.10 10.61
CA LEU A 78 12.14 1.29 11.07
C LEU A 78 11.65 1.39 12.52
N VAL A 79 10.62 0.60 12.87
CA VAL A 79 10.01 0.61 14.20
C VAL A 79 10.99 0.12 15.29
N VAL A 80 11.93 -0.76 14.95
CA VAL A 80 12.98 -1.22 15.88
C VAL A 80 14.06 -0.13 16.10
N ASN A 81 14.32 0.70 15.10
CA ASN A 81 15.41 1.69 15.14
C ASN A 81 14.98 3.10 15.59
N PHE A 82 13.70 3.43 15.48
CA PHE A 82 13.18 4.78 15.74
C PHE A 82 11.89 4.77 16.57
N PRO A 83 11.50 5.90 17.19
CA PRO A 83 10.30 5.97 18.01
C PRO A 83 9.05 5.58 17.23
N VAL A 84 8.36 4.55 17.73
CA VAL A 84 7.14 3.99 17.12
C VAL A 84 6.05 5.06 16.96
N THR A 85 5.95 5.99 17.91
CA THR A 85 5.00 7.11 17.90
C THR A 85 5.18 8.05 16.72
N ILE A 86 6.38 8.12 16.13
CA ILE A 86 6.68 8.96 14.96
C ILE A 86 6.62 8.12 13.68
N VAL A 87 7.26 6.95 13.67
CA VAL A 87 7.40 6.10 12.48
C VAL A 87 6.05 5.65 11.95
N VAL A 88 5.20 5.09 12.82
CA VAL A 88 3.92 4.50 12.43
C VAL A 88 3.01 5.52 11.74
N PRO A 89 2.69 6.68 12.33
CA PRO A 89 1.85 7.67 11.67
C PRO A 89 2.47 8.21 10.37
N CYS A 90 3.76 8.55 10.38
CA CYS A 90 4.41 9.16 9.21
C CYS A 90 4.46 8.20 8.02
N VAL A 91 4.85 6.93 8.22
CA VAL A 91 4.87 5.93 7.13
C VAL A 91 3.46 5.73 6.56
N ASN A 92 2.43 5.66 7.39
CA ASN A 92 1.04 5.47 6.94
C ASN A 92 0.54 6.64 6.08
N VAL A 93 0.82 7.89 6.46
CA VAL A 93 0.45 9.07 5.65
C VAL A 93 1.13 9.02 4.29
N ILE A 94 2.43 8.73 4.27
CA ILE A 94 3.21 8.68 3.03
C ILE A 94 2.74 7.54 2.15
N GLN A 95 2.41 6.37 2.71
CA GLN A 95 1.79 5.27 1.97
C GLN A 95 0.49 5.69 1.31
N LEU A 96 -0.37 6.41 2.03
CA LEU A 96 -1.65 6.87 1.50
C LEU A 96 -1.44 7.84 0.32
N ILE A 97 -0.54 8.82 0.50
CA ILE A 97 -0.18 9.78 -0.55
C ILE A 97 0.39 9.05 -1.77
N ALA A 98 1.36 8.15 -1.57
CA ALA A 98 1.98 7.38 -2.64
C ALA A 98 0.97 6.49 -3.38
N THR A 99 0.06 5.83 -2.64
CA THR A 99 -1.03 5.04 -3.21
C THR A 99 -1.91 5.90 -4.12
N ILE A 100 -2.30 7.09 -3.69
CA ILE A 100 -3.15 7.99 -4.48
C ILE A 100 -2.40 8.51 -5.71
N LEU A 101 -1.15 8.95 -5.55
CA LEU A 101 -0.35 9.49 -6.65
C LEU A 101 -0.09 8.44 -7.73
N VAL A 102 0.31 7.23 -7.34
CA VAL A 102 0.58 6.14 -8.28
C VAL A 102 -0.72 5.62 -8.89
N GLY A 103 -1.81 5.53 -8.12
CA GLY A 103 -3.13 5.17 -8.65
C GLY A 103 -3.60 6.14 -9.73
N ARG A 104 -3.47 7.45 -9.48
CA ARG A 104 -3.74 8.48 -10.50
C ARG A 104 -2.82 8.38 -11.70
N ALA A 105 -1.52 8.15 -11.50
CA ALA A 105 -0.56 7.99 -12.59
C ALA A 105 -0.87 6.76 -13.47
N LEU A 106 -1.42 5.70 -12.88
CA LEU A 106 -1.91 4.51 -13.59
C LEU A 106 -3.25 4.74 -14.30
N GLY A 107 -3.86 5.92 -14.16
CA GLY A 107 -5.15 6.25 -14.76
C GLY A 107 -6.34 5.68 -14.02
N GLU A 108 -6.18 5.29 -12.73
CA GLU A 108 -7.34 5.01 -11.87
C GLU A 108 -8.17 6.29 -11.80
N LYS A 109 -9.40 6.22 -12.32
CA LYS A 109 -10.38 7.26 -12.09
C LYS A 109 -10.72 7.15 -10.61
N ILE A 110 -10.36 8.17 -9.83
CA ILE A 110 -10.95 8.34 -8.51
C ILE A 110 -12.43 8.56 -8.78
N ASP A 111 -13.19 7.47 -8.69
CA ASP A 111 -14.62 7.50 -8.87
C ASP A 111 -15.15 8.57 -7.93
N LYS A 112 -16.06 9.42 -8.44
CA LYS A 112 -16.46 10.69 -7.81
C LYS A 112 -16.51 10.52 -6.31
N SER A 113 -15.54 11.14 -5.64
CA SER A 113 -15.23 10.99 -4.22
C SER A 113 -16.48 10.69 -3.41
N SER A 114 -16.72 9.40 -3.12
CA SER A 114 -17.79 9.04 -2.20
C SER A 114 -17.47 9.79 -0.91
N ALA A 115 -18.41 10.55 -0.35
CA ALA A 115 -18.17 11.36 0.84
C ALA A 115 -17.48 10.55 1.96
N ARG A 116 -17.75 9.24 2.01
CA ARG A 116 -17.09 8.26 2.89
C ARG A 116 -15.58 8.15 2.71
N GLN A 117 -15.06 8.18 1.48
CA GLN A 117 -13.61 8.15 1.21
C GLN A 117 -12.93 9.45 1.63
N THR A 118 -13.52 10.61 1.35
CA THR A 118 -12.97 11.90 1.80
C THR A 118 -12.99 12.01 3.32
N ILE A 119 -14.11 11.63 3.93
CA ILE A 119 -14.27 11.62 5.39
C ILE A 119 -13.24 10.67 6.02
N GLY A 120 -13.08 9.46 5.49
CA GLY A 120 -12.06 8.51 5.98
C GLY A 120 -10.64 9.04 5.86
N MET A 121 -10.32 9.71 4.75
CA MET A 121 -8.99 10.31 4.52
C MET A 121 -8.73 11.49 5.46
N LEU A 122 -9.73 12.35 5.68
CA LEU A 122 -9.64 13.48 6.60
C LEU A 122 -9.55 12.98 8.05
N LEU A 123 -10.35 12.01 8.46
CA LEU A 123 -10.28 11.40 9.80
C LEU A 123 -8.91 10.76 10.06
N ALA A 124 -8.38 10.00 9.10
CA ALA A 124 -7.06 9.41 9.22
C ALA A 124 -5.97 10.49 9.36
N SER A 125 -6.03 11.52 8.51
CA SER A 125 -5.08 12.65 8.55
C SER A 125 -5.17 13.42 9.88
N THR A 126 -6.37 13.74 10.35
CA THR A 126 -6.58 14.46 11.61
C THR A 126 -6.20 13.63 12.83
N ALA A 127 -6.48 12.33 12.84
CA ALA A 127 -6.05 11.44 13.92
C ALA A 127 -4.52 11.37 14.02
N ILE A 128 -3.84 11.32 12.87
CA ILE A 128 -2.38 11.27 12.80
C ILE A 128 -1.76 12.61 13.22
N ILE A 129 -2.30 13.74 12.75
CA ILE A 129 -1.86 15.08 13.18
C ILE A 129 -2.11 15.26 14.68
N GLY A 130 -3.27 14.82 15.19
CA GLY A 130 -3.58 14.85 16.61
C GLY A 130 -2.60 14.02 17.44
N MET A 131 -2.21 12.84 16.96
CA MET A 131 -1.19 12.02 17.62
C MET A 131 0.19 12.71 17.65
N LEU A 132 0.58 13.40 16.57
CA LEU A 132 1.84 14.15 16.48
C LEU A 132 1.84 15.47 17.27
N CYS A 133 0.67 16.04 17.56
CA CYS A 133 0.52 17.29 18.33
C CYS A 133 0.24 17.08 19.82
N VAL A 134 -0.01 15.84 20.25
CA VAL A 134 -0.27 15.47 21.66
C VAL A 134 1.01 14.97 22.37
N ASP A 135 2.13 14.88 21.65
CA ASP A 135 3.48 14.77 22.24
C ASP A 135 4.02 16.15 22.68
#